data_AF-A0A956HZK8-F1
#
_entry.id   AF-A0A956HZK8-F1
#
_cell.length_a   1.000
_cell.length_b   1.000
_cell.length_c   1.000
_cell.angle_alpha   90.00
_cell.angle_beta   90.00
_cell.angle_gamma   90.00
#
_symmetry.space_group_name_H-M   'P 1'
#
loop_
_entity.id
_entity.type
_entity.pdbx_description
1 polymer ?
#
loop_
_entity_poly.entity_id
_entity_poly.type
_entity_poly.pdbx_seq_one_letter_code
_entity_poly.pdbx_strand_id
1 'polypeptide(L)'
;PSPPWEGPEDGATARTQAKPVATTAALDVMAARPNRHLIATARACEDLWLELDEGLLQSDGGHEPDASVRDALVTLSQRFDLPKLGVASAGPGNGIALIRAARGKVRWAVGRGVTTPFEESRLFVAAELCAAHRLGVLPLVSRSAEDAARLLSATFEAAGGEPLEGFRAAAPLVAAIRQRMGRKVRRAVLDAHAAVANGGTDLIIQFLDDVVSDAVVVGACVCGSAAPALRAVLRAEPSPERVHASRMARAVVRRWLSEPAIVFTRAWERP
;
A
#
# COMPACT_ATOMS: atom_id res chain seq x y z
N PRO A 1 33.80 16.04 -24.77
CA PRO A 1 32.34 15.76 -24.71
C PRO A 1 32.00 14.96 -23.46
N SER A 2 31.46 15.65 -22.45
CA SER A 2 30.97 15.05 -21.20
C SER A 2 29.61 14.37 -21.43
N PRO A 3 29.27 13.31 -20.67
CA PRO A 3 28.01 12.59 -20.82
C PRO A 3 26.79 13.44 -20.39
N PRO A 4 25.59 13.22 -20.97
CA PRO A 4 24.45 14.15 -20.92
C PRO A 4 23.64 14.14 -19.61
N TRP A 5 24.20 13.68 -18.48
CA TRP A 5 23.47 13.52 -17.21
C TRP A 5 24.00 14.35 -16.04
N GLU A 6 25.00 15.20 -16.25
CA GLU A 6 25.44 16.15 -15.21
C GLU A 6 24.69 17.48 -15.36
N GLY A 7 23.63 17.64 -14.56
CA GLY A 7 22.99 18.91 -14.23
C GLY A 7 23.15 19.20 -12.73
N PRO A 8 23.15 20.47 -12.31
CA PRO A 8 24.00 20.97 -11.22
C PRO A 8 23.52 20.55 -9.83
N GLU A 9 24.50 20.29 -8.97
CA GLU A 9 24.35 20.39 -7.52
C GLU A 9 24.01 21.83 -7.16
N ASP A 10 22.79 22.07 -6.67
CA ASP A 10 22.49 23.25 -5.85
C ASP A 10 21.23 23.03 -5.01
N GLY A 11 21.42 23.13 -3.69
CA GLY A 11 20.58 23.96 -2.81
C GLY A 11 19.11 23.60 -2.61
N ALA A 12 18.85 22.93 -1.48
CA ALA A 12 17.76 23.14 -0.53
C ALA A 12 16.50 23.98 -0.92
N THR A 13 15.36 23.47 -0.45
CA THR A 13 14.08 24.18 -0.22
C THR A 13 13.17 24.51 -1.42
N ALA A 14 12.61 23.48 -2.05
CA ALA A 14 11.34 23.59 -2.78
C ALA A 14 10.55 22.27 -2.71
N ARG A 15 10.10 21.87 -1.51
CA ARG A 15 9.19 20.73 -1.32
C ARG A 15 7.89 21.21 -0.71
N THR A 16 7.11 21.96 -1.47
CA THR A 16 5.78 22.40 -1.03
C THR A 16 4.83 22.33 -2.20
N GLN A 17 3.79 21.49 -2.03
CA GLN A 17 2.50 21.50 -2.73
C GLN A 17 2.32 20.85 -4.13
N ALA A 18 2.94 19.68 -4.41
CA ALA A 18 2.39 18.81 -5.46
C ALA A 18 0.89 18.55 -5.18
N LYS A 19 0.02 19.07 -6.06
CA LYS A 19 -1.44 19.11 -5.85
C LYS A 19 -2.04 17.70 -5.71
N PRO A 20 -3.17 17.53 -4.98
CA PRO A 20 -3.93 16.28 -4.88
C PRO A 20 -4.28 15.62 -6.23
N VAL A 21 -4.27 16.39 -7.32
CA VAL A 21 -4.67 15.98 -8.68
C VAL A 21 -3.87 14.80 -9.23
N ALA A 22 -2.56 14.72 -8.99
CA ALA A 22 -1.74 13.62 -9.50
C ALA A 22 -2.07 12.30 -8.80
N THR A 23 -2.22 12.33 -7.47
CA THR A 23 -2.61 11.18 -6.66
C THR A 23 -4.03 10.73 -6.98
N THR A 24 -4.97 11.67 -7.14
CA THR A 24 -6.35 11.38 -7.54
C THR A 24 -6.41 10.73 -8.91
N ALA A 25 -5.67 11.23 -9.92
CA ALA A 25 -5.65 10.63 -11.26
C ALA A 25 -5.08 9.20 -11.27
N ALA A 26 -4.00 8.92 -10.52
CA ALA A 26 -3.47 7.57 -10.40
C ALA A 26 -4.47 6.64 -9.70
N LEU A 27 -5.08 7.09 -8.61
CA LEU A 27 -6.08 6.33 -7.87
C LEU A 27 -7.39 6.12 -8.68
N ASP A 28 -7.79 7.07 -9.52
CA ASP A 28 -8.97 6.98 -10.38
C ASP A 28 -8.75 6.01 -11.55
N VAL A 29 -7.55 6.05 -12.16
CA VAL A 29 -7.14 5.06 -13.18
C VAL A 29 -7.10 3.66 -12.58
N MET A 30 -6.67 3.53 -11.32
CA MET A 30 -6.67 2.25 -10.59
C MET A 30 -8.09 1.80 -10.21
N ALA A 31 -8.98 2.73 -9.86
CA ALA A 31 -10.38 2.44 -9.53
C ALA A 31 -11.23 2.06 -10.75
N ALA A 32 -10.81 2.42 -11.97
CA ALA A 32 -11.49 2.08 -13.22
C ALA A 32 -11.29 0.61 -13.68
N ARG A 33 -10.57 -0.21 -12.91
CA ARG A 33 -10.27 -1.61 -13.25
C ARG A 33 -11.48 -2.55 -13.18
N PRO A 34 -11.44 -3.69 -13.90
CA PRO A 34 -12.52 -4.70 -13.89
C PRO A 34 -12.86 -5.27 -12.50
N ASN A 35 -11.93 -5.18 -11.54
CA ASN A 35 -12.07 -5.74 -10.18
C ASN A 35 -12.77 -4.78 -9.19
N ARG A 36 -13.58 -3.84 -9.67
CA ARG A 36 -14.32 -2.84 -8.89
C ARG A 36 -14.98 -3.40 -7.63
N HIS A 37 -15.62 -4.56 -7.72
CA HIS A 37 -16.35 -5.17 -6.61
C HIS A 37 -15.41 -5.65 -5.49
N LEU A 38 -14.23 -6.16 -5.84
CA LEU A 38 -13.21 -6.57 -4.89
C LEU A 38 -12.54 -5.37 -4.21
N ILE A 39 -12.29 -4.28 -4.96
CA ILE A 39 -11.81 -3.01 -4.37
C ILE A 39 -12.85 -2.46 -3.38
N ALA A 40 -14.13 -2.43 -3.76
CA ALA A 40 -15.20 -1.96 -2.88
C ALA A 40 -15.33 -2.81 -1.61
N THR A 41 -15.14 -4.13 -1.74
CA THR A 41 -15.13 -5.06 -0.61
C THR A 41 -13.95 -4.83 0.30
N ALA A 42 -12.75 -4.70 -0.26
CA ALA A 42 -11.56 -4.45 0.52
C ALA A 42 -11.69 -3.15 1.33
N ARG A 43 -12.17 -2.06 0.70
CA ARG A 43 -12.51 -0.81 1.40
C ARG A 43 -13.53 -0.99 2.53
N ALA A 44 -14.55 -1.82 2.32
CA ALA A 44 -15.55 -2.08 3.35
C ALA A 44 -14.97 -2.91 4.52
N CYS A 45 -13.94 -3.72 4.26
CA CYS A 45 -13.34 -4.64 5.23
C CYS A 45 -12.03 -4.13 5.84
N GLU A 46 -11.43 -3.05 5.31
CA GLU A 46 -10.13 -2.56 5.74
C GLU A 46 -10.07 -2.32 7.25
N ASP A 47 -11.05 -1.59 7.79
CA ASP A 47 -11.11 -1.28 9.22
C ASP A 47 -11.20 -2.55 10.08
N LEU A 48 -11.95 -3.54 9.60
CA LEU A 48 -12.14 -4.84 10.25
C LEU A 48 -10.83 -5.64 10.27
N TRP A 49 -10.10 -5.66 9.16
CA TRP A 49 -8.85 -6.40 9.05
C TRP A 49 -7.70 -5.72 9.80
N LEU A 50 -7.64 -4.39 9.81
CA LEU A 50 -6.66 -3.64 10.59
C LEU A 50 -6.80 -3.89 12.10
N GLU A 51 -8.03 -4.06 12.62
CA GLU A 51 -8.26 -4.44 14.02
C GLU A 51 -7.70 -5.82 14.38
N LEU A 52 -7.65 -6.74 13.41
CA LEU A 52 -7.07 -8.07 13.63
C LEU A 52 -5.54 -8.00 13.72
N ASP A 53 -4.94 -6.99 13.10
CA ASP A 53 -3.48 -6.79 13.04
C ASP A 53 -2.93 -5.94 14.21
N GLU A 54 -3.79 -5.41 15.10
CA GLU A 54 -3.40 -4.51 16.21
C GLU A 54 -2.37 -5.12 17.19
N GLY A 55 -2.15 -6.44 17.16
CA GLY A 55 -1.16 -7.12 17.99
C GLY A 55 0.31 -6.93 17.58
N LEU A 56 0.60 -6.37 16.40
CA LEU A 56 1.95 -6.42 15.81
C LEU A 56 2.88 -5.25 16.18
N LEU A 57 2.36 -4.16 16.74
CA LEU A 57 3.17 -2.97 17.03
C LEU A 57 2.86 -2.43 18.44
N GLN A 58 3.45 -3.06 19.45
CA GLN A 58 3.50 -2.48 20.78
C GLN A 58 4.36 -1.21 20.72
N SER A 59 3.74 -0.06 20.97
CA SER A 59 4.47 1.19 21.13
C SER A 59 5.19 1.16 22.48
N ASP A 60 6.46 0.82 22.48
CA ASP A 60 7.33 1.13 23.61
C ASP A 60 7.46 2.65 23.68
N GLY A 61 6.70 3.24 24.60
CA GLY A 61 6.75 4.67 24.88
C GLY A 61 8.17 5.06 25.30
N GLY A 62 8.75 6.07 24.65
CA GLY A 62 10.01 6.66 25.10
C GLY A 62 10.84 7.37 24.04
N HIS A 63 10.58 7.15 22.74
CA HIS A 63 11.33 7.82 21.67
C HIS A 63 10.40 8.54 20.70
N GLU A 64 10.76 9.77 20.33
CA GLU A 64 10.05 10.56 19.33
C GLU A 64 10.84 10.48 18.02
N PRO A 65 10.24 10.08 16.90
CA PRO A 65 10.91 10.07 15.60
C PRO A 65 11.44 11.45 15.25
N ASP A 66 12.57 11.48 14.55
CA ASP A 66 13.19 12.71 14.07
C ASP A 66 12.17 13.60 13.32
N ALA A 67 12.26 14.91 13.53
CA ALA A 67 11.35 15.89 12.94
C ALA A 67 11.31 15.79 11.41
N SER A 68 12.45 15.58 10.75
CA SER A 68 12.51 15.47 9.30
C SER A 68 11.82 14.20 8.78
N VAL A 69 11.92 13.08 9.52
CA VAL A 69 11.21 11.83 9.19
C VAL A 69 9.71 12.03 9.35
N ARG A 70 9.30 12.66 10.45
CA ARG A 70 7.90 12.99 10.74
C ARG A 70 7.31 13.89 9.66
N ASP A 71 8.00 14.96 9.29
CA ASP A 71 7.54 15.93 8.29
C ASP A 71 7.40 15.28 6.92
N ALA A 72 8.32 14.39 6.54
CA ALA A 72 8.21 13.61 5.30
C ALA A 72 6.96 12.72 5.29
N LEU A 73 6.72 11.96 6.37
CA LEU A 73 5.57 11.07 6.50
C LEU A 73 4.24 11.85 6.54
N VAL A 74 4.19 12.98 7.25
CA VAL A 74 3.02 13.87 7.30
C VAL A 74 2.73 14.46 5.92
N THR A 75 3.75 15.00 5.25
CA THR A 75 3.61 15.56 3.89
C THR A 75 3.06 14.53 2.91
N LEU A 76 3.62 13.32 2.95
CA LEU A 76 3.17 12.23 2.08
C LEU A 76 1.71 11.86 2.37
N SER A 77 1.37 11.72 3.64
CA SER A 77 0.03 11.34 4.06
C SER A 77 -1.02 12.38 3.66
N GLN A 78 -0.68 13.67 3.71
CA GLN A 78 -1.53 14.75 3.21
C GLN A 78 -1.74 14.66 1.69
N ARG A 79 -0.69 14.35 0.92
CA ARG A 79 -0.79 14.17 -0.54
C ARG A 79 -1.66 12.98 -0.94
N PHE A 80 -1.77 11.99 -0.06
CA PHE A 80 -2.67 10.85 -0.23
C PHE A 80 -4.02 11.04 0.47
N ASP A 81 -4.32 12.20 1.04
CA ASP A 81 -5.59 12.48 1.71
C ASP A 81 -5.93 11.45 2.81
N LEU A 82 -4.92 11.09 3.61
CA LEU A 82 -5.09 10.15 4.73
C LEU A 82 -5.73 10.86 5.94
N PRO A 83 -6.67 10.22 6.65
CA PRO A 83 -7.39 10.84 7.77
C PRO A 83 -6.50 10.99 9.01
N LYS A 84 -6.49 12.20 9.62
CA LYS A 84 -5.91 12.59 10.93
C LYS A 84 -4.81 11.67 11.47
N LEU A 85 -3.56 12.04 11.21
CA LEU A 85 -2.39 11.21 11.50
C LEU A 85 -1.66 11.59 12.78
N GLY A 86 -1.09 10.58 13.43
CA GLY A 86 0.04 10.74 14.36
C GLY A 86 1.26 9.97 13.86
N VAL A 87 2.42 10.27 14.42
CA VAL A 87 3.64 9.47 14.22
C VAL A 87 4.10 9.02 15.60
N ALA A 88 4.38 7.74 15.76
CA ALA A 88 4.88 7.15 16.99
C ALA A 88 6.10 6.27 16.71
N SER A 89 7.00 6.18 17.69
CA SER A 89 8.09 5.21 17.64
C SER A 89 7.57 3.80 17.87
N ALA A 90 8.14 2.83 17.17
CA ALA A 90 7.80 1.43 17.23
C ALA A 90 9.05 0.57 17.39
N GLY A 91 9.37 0.19 18.63
CA GLY A 91 10.45 -0.75 18.95
C GLY A 91 11.84 -0.38 18.38
N PRO A 92 12.81 -1.30 18.43
CA PRO A 92 14.17 -1.09 17.93
C PRO A 92 14.33 -1.28 16.41
N GLY A 93 13.26 -1.56 15.67
CA GLY A 93 13.33 -1.91 14.24
C GLY A 93 13.78 -0.77 13.33
N ASN A 94 14.02 -1.09 12.05
CA ASN A 94 14.41 -0.14 11.00
C ASN A 94 13.27 0.15 10.01
N GLY A 95 12.06 -0.33 10.31
CA GLY A 95 10.89 -0.27 9.43
C GLY A 95 9.95 0.89 9.73
N ILE A 96 9.07 1.16 8.76
CA ILE A 96 7.90 2.02 8.93
C ILE A 96 6.65 1.20 8.65
N ALA A 97 5.56 1.51 9.34
CA ALA A 97 4.26 0.92 9.10
C ALA A 97 3.16 1.97 9.27
N LEU A 98 2.09 1.83 8.50
CA LEU A 98 0.87 2.58 8.67
C LEU A 98 -0.11 1.69 9.45
N ILE A 99 -0.51 2.12 10.64
CA ILE A 99 -1.40 1.37 11.52
C ILE A 99 -2.66 2.15 11.86
N ARG A 100 -3.67 1.41 12.28
CA ARG A 100 -4.85 2.02 12.90
C ARG A 100 -4.50 2.63 14.26
N ALA A 101 -5.04 3.81 14.49
CA ALA A 101 -5.11 4.47 15.77
C ALA A 101 -6.58 4.51 16.25
N ALA A 102 -6.77 4.80 17.54
CA ALA A 102 -8.10 4.87 18.14
C ALA A 102 -9.05 5.79 17.36
N ARG A 103 -10.31 5.36 17.23
CA ARG A 103 -11.44 6.10 16.62
C ARG A 103 -11.29 6.40 15.11
N GLY A 104 -10.90 5.40 14.32
CA GLY A 104 -10.84 5.50 12.86
C GLY A 104 -9.75 6.43 12.33
N LYS A 105 -8.70 6.64 13.13
CA LYS A 105 -7.52 7.41 12.74
C LYS A 105 -6.44 6.46 12.24
N VAL A 106 -5.49 6.96 11.46
CA VAL A 106 -4.27 6.22 11.13
C VAL A 106 -3.06 6.85 11.83
N ARG A 107 -2.00 6.06 12.03
CA ARG A 107 -0.76 6.48 12.66
C ARG A 107 0.41 5.79 11.98
N TRP A 108 1.50 6.53 11.83
CA TRP A 108 2.78 5.95 11.47
C TRP A 108 3.45 5.34 12.69
N ALA A 109 3.85 4.08 12.57
CA ALA A 109 4.76 3.40 13.47
C ALA A 109 6.15 3.41 12.82
N VAL A 110 7.11 4.01 13.50
CA VAL A 110 8.46 4.25 12.95
C VAL A 110 9.49 3.60 13.87
N GLY A 111 10.26 2.66 13.36
CA GLY A 111 11.31 2.02 14.15
C GLY A 111 12.48 2.95 14.48
N ARG A 112 13.14 2.72 15.62
CA ARG A 112 14.27 3.55 16.10
C ARG A 112 15.44 3.66 15.13
N GLY A 113 15.66 2.68 14.26
CA GLY A 113 16.71 2.76 13.23
C GLY A 113 16.30 3.56 11.99
N VAL A 114 15.10 4.14 11.98
CA VAL A 114 14.67 5.08 10.95
C VAL A 114 15.20 6.47 11.27
N THR A 115 16.39 6.75 10.76
CA THR A 115 17.11 8.02 10.93
C THR A 115 16.98 8.92 9.71
N THR A 116 17.51 10.13 9.84
CA THR A 116 17.69 11.11 8.77
C THR A 116 19.02 10.90 8.03
N PRO A 117 19.07 11.21 6.72
CA PRO A 117 17.96 11.66 5.88
C PRO A 117 16.95 10.54 5.61
N PHE A 118 15.68 10.91 5.36
CA PHE A 118 14.64 9.93 5.03
C PHE A 118 14.91 9.34 3.63
N GLU A 119 15.50 8.15 3.61
CA GLU A 119 15.96 7.48 2.39
C GLU A 119 14.85 7.30 1.34
N GLU A 120 15.24 7.35 0.07
CA GLU A 120 14.36 7.11 -1.09
C GLU A 120 13.62 5.77 -1.02
N SER A 121 14.31 4.72 -0.53
CA SER A 121 13.73 3.40 -0.28
C SER A 121 12.58 3.45 0.73
N ARG A 122 12.69 4.29 1.76
CA ARG A 122 11.64 4.49 2.78
C ARG A 122 10.52 5.38 2.28
N LEU A 123 10.84 6.36 1.43
CA LEU A 123 9.84 7.17 0.74
C LEU A 123 8.97 6.30 -0.17
N PHE A 124 9.58 5.37 -0.92
CA PHE A 124 8.89 4.36 -1.69
C PHE A 124 7.90 3.55 -0.83
N VAL A 125 8.38 2.94 0.27
CA VAL A 125 7.55 2.12 1.17
C VAL A 125 6.41 2.95 1.77
N ALA A 126 6.70 4.18 2.21
CA ALA A 126 5.68 5.05 2.79
C ALA A 126 4.58 5.38 1.76
N ALA A 127 4.96 5.61 0.50
CA ALA A 127 4.03 5.96 -0.56
C ALA A 127 3.19 4.76 -1.01
N GLU A 128 3.80 3.56 -1.07
CA GLU A 128 3.09 2.30 -1.28
C GLU A 128 2.02 2.08 -0.21
N LEU A 129 2.36 2.24 1.07
CA LEU A 129 1.42 2.08 2.19
C LEU A 129 0.29 3.11 2.15
N CYS A 130 0.59 4.37 1.78
CA CYS A 130 -0.45 5.39 1.60
C CYS A 130 -1.41 5.04 0.45
N ALA A 131 -0.87 4.57 -0.68
CA ALA A 131 -1.67 4.13 -1.82
C ALA A 131 -2.55 2.93 -1.45
N ALA A 132 -1.97 1.95 -0.76
CA ALA A 132 -2.70 0.77 -0.30
C ALA A 132 -3.86 1.13 0.64
N HIS A 133 -3.66 2.06 1.56
CA HIS A 133 -4.74 2.55 2.43
C HIS A 133 -5.85 3.23 1.63
N ARG A 134 -5.50 4.11 0.67
CA ARG A 134 -6.50 4.78 -0.18
C ARG A 134 -7.31 3.82 -1.04
N LEU A 135 -6.75 2.66 -1.35
CA LEU A 135 -7.43 1.58 -2.06
C LEU A 135 -8.24 0.66 -1.14
N GLY A 136 -8.11 0.79 0.19
CA GLY A 136 -8.74 -0.11 1.16
C GLY A 136 -8.08 -1.48 1.25
N VAL A 137 -6.83 -1.60 0.79
CA VAL A 137 -6.12 -2.88 0.69
C VAL A 137 -4.84 -2.91 1.52
N LEU A 138 -4.65 -1.95 2.42
CA LEU A 138 -3.47 -1.90 3.29
C LEU A 138 -3.19 -3.26 3.98
N PRO A 139 -4.19 -3.98 4.52
CA PRO A 139 -3.97 -5.32 5.08
C PRO A 139 -3.52 -6.35 4.02
N LEU A 140 -3.90 -6.19 2.76
CA LEU A 140 -3.57 -7.18 1.72
C LEU A 140 -2.15 -7.00 1.19
N VAL A 141 -1.65 -5.76 1.10
CA VAL A 141 -0.35 -5.45 0.47
C VAL A 141 0.85 -5.94 1.28
N SER A 142 0.70 -6.12 2.60
CA SER A 142 1.75 -6.66 3.47
C SER A 142 1.77 -8.18 3.57
N ARG A 143 0.86 -8.88 2.88
CA ARG A 143 0.66 -10.34 2.99
C ARG A 143 1.13 -11.07 1.73
N SER A 144 1.42 -12.36 1.89
CA SER A 144 1.53 -13.25 0.72
C SER A 144 0.17 -13.32 0.00
N ALA A 145 0.18 -13.59 -1.31
CA ALA A 145 -1.08 -13.74 -2.07
C ALA A 145 -1.97 -14.84 -1.46
N GLU A 146 -1.36 -15.93 -0.97
CA GLU A 146 -2.07 -17.00 -0.28
C GLU A 146 -2.72 -16.54 1.03
N ASP A 147 -1.99 -15.81 1.89
CA ASP A 147 -2.55 -15.31 3.15
C ASP A 147 -3.62 -14.24 2.94
N ALA A 148 -3.43 -13.38 1.92
CA ALA A 148 -4.45 -12.42 1.52
C ALA A 148 -5.71 -13.12 0.99
N ALA A 149 -5.56 -14.18 0.19
CA ALA A 149 -6.69 -14.98 -0.28
C ALA A 149 -7.39 -15.73 0.86
N ARG A 150 -6.65 -16.28 1.84
CA ARG A 150 -7.22 -16.88 3.06
C ARG A 150 -8.02 -15.85 3.87
N LEU A 151 -7.53 -14.61 4.00
CA LEU A 151 -8.25 -13.53 4.69
C LEU A 151 -9.55 -13.15 3.96
N LEU A 152 -9.51 -13.06 2.63
CA LEU A 152 -10.70 -12.83 1.80
C LEU A 152 -11.70 -13.99 1.92
N SER A 153 -11.24 -15.24 1.82
CA SER A 153 -12.06 -16.45 2.01
C SER A 153 -12.74 -16.44 3.39
N ALA A 154 -11.99 -16.14 4.45
CA ALA A 154 -12.53 -16.02 5.81
C ALA A 154 -13.59 -14.92 5.94
N THR A 155 -13.43 -13.84 5.17
CA THR A 155 -14.37 -12.72 5.15
C THR A 155 -15.66 -13.10 4.43
N PHE A 156 -15.58 -13.81 3.31
CA PHE A 156 -16.76 -14.35 2.61
C PHE A 156 -17.52 -15.33 3.49
N GLU A 157 -16.83 -16.29 4.11
CA GLU A 157 -17.43 -17.27 5.02
C GLU A 157 -18.04 -16.60 6.27
N ALA A 158 -17.37 -15.60 6.84
CA ALA A 158 -17.89 -14.85 7.99
C ALA A 158 -19.16 -14.09 7.64
N ALA A 159 -19.30 -13.61 6.40
CA ALA A 159 -20.49 -12.95 5.89
C ALA A 159 -21.66 -13.91 5.59
N GLY A 160 -21.39 -15.22 5.56
CA GLY A 160 -22.36 -16.27 5.22
C GLY A 160 -22.33 -16.68 3.74
N GLY A 161 -21.30 -16.31 3.00
CA GLY A 161 -21.01 -16.86 1.67
C GLY A 161 -20.27 -18.19 1.76
N GLU A 162 -20.15 -18.86 0.62
CA GLU A 162 -19.27 -20.02 0.48
C GLU A 162 -17.80 -19.57 0.54
N PRO A 163 -16.89 -20.39 1.07
CA PRO A 163 -15.45 -20.10 1.02
C PRO A 163 -14.94 -20.19 -0.42
N LEU A 164 -13.82 -19.50 -0.69
CA LEU A 164 -13.16 -19.58 -2.00
C LEU A 164 -12.59 -20.99 -2.22
N GLU A 165 -12.76 -21.51 -3.44
CA GLU A 165 -12.21 -22.81 -3.81
C GLU A 165 -10.68 -22.84 -3.69
N GLY A 166 -10.12 -23.88 -3.07
CA GLY A 166 -8.68 -23.99 -2.85
C GLY A 166 -8.14 -23.18 -1.65
N PHE A 167 -8.94 -22.30 -1.04
CA PHE A 167 -8.55 -21.56 0.16
C PHE A 167 -9.50 -21.82 1.33
N ARG A 168 -9.05 -22.61 2.30
CA ARG A 168 -9.79 -22.80 3.56
C ARG A 168 -9.36 -21.77 4.60
N ALA A 169 -10.34 -21.09 5.17
CA ALA A 169 -10.14 -20.23 6.32
C ALA A 169 -10.10 -21.04 7.61
N ALA A 170 -9.35 -20.57 8.61
CA ALA A 170 -9.37 -21.14 9.94
C ALA A 170 -10.64 -20.68 10.68
N ALA A 171 -11.36 -21.60 11.32
CA ALA A 171 -12.59 -21.29 12.07
C ALA A 171 -12.44 -20.14 13.10
N PRO A 172 -11.30 -20.01 13.84
CA PRO A 172 -11.10 -18.87 14.73
C PRO A 172 -11.05 -17.51 14.02
N LEU A 173 -10.46 -17.45 12.81
CA LEU A 173 -10.38 -16.22 12.01
C LEU A 173 -11.78 -15.82 11.53
N VAL A 174 -12.55 -16.79 11.03
CA VAL A 174 -13.95 -16.57 10.61
C VAL A 174 -14.79 -16.04 11.79
N ALA A 175 -14.65 -16.64 12.97
CA ALA A 175 -15.35 -16.20 14.17
C ALA A 175 -14.95 -14.78 14.58
N ALA A 176 -13.65 -14.46 14.58
CA ALA A 176 -13.14 -13.14 14.93
C ALA A 176 -13.63 -12.05 13.97
N ILE A 177 -13.66 -12.36 12.67
CA ILE A 177 -14.20 -11.47 11.64
C ILE A 177 -15.71 -11.27 11.84
N ARG A 178 -16.46 -12.37 11.99
CA ARG A 178 -17.92 -12.35 12.12
C ARG A 178 -18.39 -11.51 13.31
N GLN A 179 -17.66 -11.54 14.43
CA GLN A 179 -17.96 -10.74 15.62
C GLN A 179 -17.84 -9.22 15.39
N ARG A 180 -16.96 -8.79 14.48
CA ARG A 180 -16.69 -7.37 14.18
C ARG A 180 -17.42 -6.89 12.92
N MET A 181 -17.91 -7.80 12.09
CA MET A 181 -18.54 -7.49 10.82
C MET A 181 -19.95 -6.92 10.98
N GLY A 182 -20.09 -5.61 10.72
CA GLY A 182 -21.38 -4.93 10.66
C GLY A 182 -22.23 -5.30 9.44
N ARG A 183 -23.54 -5.02 9.51
CA ARG A 183 -24.51 -5.34 8.45
C ARG A 183 -24.16 -4.77 7.08
N LYS A 184 -23.64 -3.53 7.03
CA LYS A 184 -23.25 -2.86 5.77
C LYS A 184 -22.08 -3.57 5.10
N VAL A 185 -21.04 -3.90 5.87
CA VAL A 185 -19.85 -4.63 5.39
C VAL A 185 -20.26 -6.01 4.90
N ARG A 186 -21.07 -6.73 5.69
CA ARG A 186 -21.61 -8.05 5.31
C ARG A 186 -22.30 -8.01 3.95
N ARG A 187 -23.13 -7.01 3.70
CA ARG A 187 -23.84 -6.90 2.42
C ARG A 187 -22.87 -6.67 1.25
N ALA A 188 -21.91 -5.76 1.40
CA ALA A 188 -20.90 -5.49 0.39
C ALA A 188 -20.07 -6.74 0.05
N VAL A 189 -19.69 -7.51 1.08
CA VAL A 189 -18.97 -8.78 0.92
C VAL A 189 -19.80 -9.81 0.15
N LEU A 190 -21.08 -9.98 0.47
CA LEU A 190 -21.96 -10.92 -0.24
C LEU A 190 -22.22 -10.49 -1.70
N ASP A 191 -22.39 -9.19 -1.95
CA ASP A 191 -22.57 -8.66 -3.31
C ASP A 191 -21.32 -8.91 -4.16
N ALA A 192 -20.13 -8.73 -3.58
CA ALA A 192 -18.89 -9.07 -4.27
C ALA A 192 -18.72 -10.57 -4.44
N HIS A 193 -19.00 -11.38 -3.42
CA HIS A 193 -18.94 -12.84 -3.49
C HIS A 193 -19.74 -13.37 -4.69
N ALA A 194 -20.97 -12.88 -4.87
CA ALA A 194 -21.80 -13.23 -6.02
C ALA A 194 -21.17 -12.84 -7.37
N ALA A 195 -20.41 -11.73 -7.42
CA ALA A 195 -19.71 -11.29 -8.62
C ALA A 195 -18.43 -12.10 -8.91
N VAL A 196 -17.73 -12.59 -7.88
CA VAL A 196 -16.51 -13.41 -8.04
C VAL A 196 -16.79 -14.89 -8.27
N ALA A 197 -18.00 -15.38 -7.96
CA ALA A 197 -18.38 -16.78 -8.11
C ALA A 197 -18.16 -17.34 -9.53
N ASN A 198 -18.14 -16.49 -10.56
CA ASN A 198 -17.88 -16.89 -11.95
C ASN A 198 -16.39 -16.89 -12.34
N GLY A 199 -15.52 -16.23 -11.57
CA GLY A 199 -14.08 -16.08 -11.86
C GLY A 199 -13.15 -16.92 -10.97
N GLY A 200 -13.71 -17.54 -9.92
CA GLY A 200 -12.98 -18.43 -9.02
C GLY A 200 -11.75 -17.79 -8.36
N THR A 201 -10.82 -18.65 -7.96
CA THR A 201 -9.58 -18.27 -7.28
C THR A 201 -8.63 -17.46 -8.16
N ASP A 202 -8.61 -17.70 -9.47
CA ASP A 202 -7.74 -16.98 -10.40
C ASP A 202 -8.07 -15.48 -10.45
N LEU A 203 -9.35 -15.11 -10.38
CA LEU A 203 -9.76 -13.70 -10.34
C LEU A 203 -9.29 -13.00 -9.06
N ILE A 204 -9.30 -13.70 -7.92
CA ILE A 204 -8.82 -13.18 -6.64
C ILE A 204 -7.30 -13.02 -6.66
N ILE A 205 -6.56 -14.03 -7.13
CA ILE A 205 -5.10 -13.97 -7.26
C ILE A 205 -4.71 -12.81 -8.19
N GLN A 206 -5.38 -12.71 -9.34
CA GLN A 206 -5.14 -11.62 -10.28
C GLN A 206 -5.47 -10.25 -9.67
N PHE A 207 -6.56 -10.14 -8.90
CA PHE A 207 -6.89 -8.91 -8.17
C PHE A 207 -5.81 -8.53 -7.14
N LEU A 208 -5.39 -9.50 -6.32
CA LEU A 208 -4.35 -9.28 -5.31
C LEU A 208 -3.06 -8.81 -5.99
N ASP A 209 -2.65 -9.50 -7.05
CA ASP A 209 -1.46 -9.14 -7.80
C ASP A 209 -1.56 -7.76 -8.45
N ASP A 210 -2.72 -7.42 -9.03
CA ASP A 210 -2.95 -6.13 -9.67
C ASP A 210 -2.89 -4.98 -8.67
N VAL A 211 -3.58 -5.11 -7.54
CA VAL A 211 -3.64 -4.02 -6.57
C VAL A 211 -2.32 -3.85 -5.81
N VAL A 212 -1.63 -4.95 -5.49
CA VAL A 212 -0.26 -4.90 -4.94
C VAL A 212 0.68 -4.23 -5.93
N SER A 213 0.65 -4.65 -7.20
CA SER A 213 1.49 -4.05 -8.24
C SER A 213 1.21 -2.56 -8.42
N ASP A 214 -0.05 -2.15 -8.32
CA ASP A 214 -0.43 -0.75 -8.46
C ASP A 214 0.03 0.12 -7.29
N ALA A 215 -0.10 -0.36 -6.04
CA ALA A 215 0.44 0.34 -4.87
C ALA A 215 1.95 0.53 -4.98
N VAL A 216 2.67 -0.52 -5.42
CA VAL A 216 4.12 -0.50 -5.68
C VAL A 216 4.48 0.48 -6.78
N VAL A 217 3.72 0.49 -7.88
CA VAL A 217 3.90 1.42 -8.98
C VAL A 217 3.75 2.87 -8.51
N VAL A 218 2.73 3.16 -7.70
CA VAL A 218 2.52 4.50 -7.14
C VAL A 218 3.67 4.89 -6.21
N GLY A 219 4.10 3.96 -5.35
CA GLY A 219 5.25 4.16 -4.47
C GLY A 219 6.53 4.46 -5.25
N ALA A 220 6.75 3.74 -6.35
CA ALA A 220 7.87 3.95 -7.25
C ALA A 220 7.81 5.37 -7.83
N CYS A 221 6.68 5.78 -8.41
CA CYS A 221 6.56 7.09 -9.03
C CYS A 221 6.85 8.25 -8.07
N VAL A 222 6.43 8.12 -6.81
CA VAL A 222 6.69 9.10 -5.75
C VAL A 222 8.18 9.21 -5.41
N CYS A 223 8.91 8.10 -5.50
CA CYS A 223 10.36 8.04 -5.26
C CYS A 223 11.16 8.80 -6.33
N GLY A 224 10.58 9.07 -7.51
CA GLY A 224 11.27 9.77 -8.61
C GLY A 224 12.37 8.97 -9.31
N SER A 225 12.69 7.77 -8.82
CA SER A 225 13.70 6.87 -9.40
C SER A 225 13.25 5.41 -9.38
N ALA A 226 13.45 4.72 -10.50
CA ALA A 226 13.15 3.29 -10.60
C ALA A 226 14.13 2.42 -9.81
N ALA A 227 15.38 2.85 -9.62
CA ALA A 227 16.42 2.02 -9.00
C ALA A 227 16.17 1.72 -7.51
N PRO A 228 15.81 2.70 -6.65
CA PRO A 228 15.40 2.43 -5.27
C PRO A 228 14.13 1.56 -5.19
N ALA A 229 13.14 1.79 -6.06
CA ALA A 229 11.92 0.99 -6.10
C ALA A 229 12.21 -0.46 -6.47
N LEU A 230 13.05 -0.70 -7.49
CA LEU A 230 13.47 -2.04 -7.88
C LEU A 230 14.27 -2.72 -6.77
N ARG A 231 15.18 -2.00 -6.10
CA ARG A 231 15.92 -2.54 -4.93
C ARG A 231 15.00 -2.90 -3.78
N ALA A 232 13.99 -2.08 -3.50
CA ALA A 232 13.01 -2.35 -2.46
C ALA A 232 12.17 -3.59 -2.77
N VAL A 233 11.66 -3.70 -4.00
CA VAL A 233 10.83 -4.83 -4.45
C VAL A 233 11.63 -6.13 -4.56
N LEU A 234 12.86 -6.06 -5.07
CA LEU A 234 13.73 -7.25 -5.23
C LEU A 234 14.47 -7.61 -3.94
N ARG A 235 14.53 -6.70 -2.96
CA ARG A 235 15.36 -6.78 -1.75
C ARG A 235 16.84 -7.08 -2.07
N ALA A 236 17.28 -6.65 -3.24
CA ALA A 236 18.59 -6.95 -3.79
C ALA A 236 18.92 -6.00 -4.94
N GLU A 237 20.18 -6.02 -5.39
CA GLU A 237 20.59 -5.23 -6.56
C GLU A 237 19.82 -5.70 -7.82
N PRO A 238 19.28 -4.76 -8.62
CA PRO A 238 18.51 -5.11 -9.81
C PRO A 238 19.39 -5.70 -10.91
N SER A 239 18.96 -6.81 -11.49
CA SER A 239 19.53 -7.37 -12.71
C SER A 239 18.42 -7.73 -13.70
N PRO A 240 18.67 -7.81 -15.02
CA PRO A 240 17.66 -8.21 -16.00
C PRO A 240 16.97 -9.53 -15.63
N GLU A 241 17.72 -10.51 -15.14
CA GLU A 241 17.20 -11.83 -14.76
C GLU A 241 16.26 -11.73 -13.56
N ARG A 242 16.66 -10.96 -12.53
CA ARG A 242 15.85 -10.73 -11.32
C ARG A 242 14.59 -9.93 -11.62
N VAL A 243 14.72 -8.90 -12.46
CA VAL A 243 13.57 -8.13 -12.94
C VAL A 243 12.63 -9.04 -13.70
N HIS A 244 13.12 -9.89 -14.61
CA HIS A 244 12.27 -10.79 -15.37
C HIS A 244 11.56 -11.83 -14.49
N ALA A 245 12.26 -12.36 -13.49
CA ALA A 245 11.72 -13.32 -12.53
C ALA A 245 10.68 -12.72 -11.57
N SER A 246 10.73 -11.42 -11.30
CA SER A 246 9.79 -10.75 -10.39
C SER A 246 8.66 -10.05 -11.15
N ARG A 247 7.43 -10.50 -10.95
CA ARG A 247 6.22 -9.85 -11.50
C ARG A 247 6.13 -8.38 -11.07
N MET A 248 6.39 -8.08 -9.79
CA MET A 248 6.35 -6.71 -9.25
C MET A 248 7.44 -5.82 -9.85
N ALA A 249 8.65 -6.34 -10.04
CA ALA A 249 9.73 -5.58 -10.70
C ALA A 249 9.39 -5.28 -12.17
N ARG A 250 8.81 -6.25 -12.89
CA ARG A 250 8.28 -6.00 -14.25
C ARG A 250 7.19 -4.95 -14.25
N ALA A 251 6.31 -4.92 -13.25
CA ALA A 251 5.26 -3.91 -13.13
C ALA A 251 5.86 -2.50 -12.97
N VAL A 252 6.87 -2.34 -12.11
CA VAL A 252 7.62 -1.08 -11.94
C VAL A 252 8.23 -0.63 -13.28
N VAL A 253 8.94 -1.52 -13.98
CA VAL A 253 9.57 -1.19 -15.28
C VAL A 253 8.54 -0.84 -16.35
N ARG A 254 7.50 -1.67 -16.54
CA ARG A 254 6.45 -1.41 -17.54
C ARG A 254 5.77 -0.08 -17.30
N ARG A 255 5.51 0.25 -16.04
CA ARG A 255 4.95 1.55 -15.68
C ARG A 255 5.92 2.66 -16.01
N TRP A 256 7.19 2.57 -15.61
CA TRP A 256 8.17 3.62 -15.87
C TRP A 256 8.35 3.94 -17.35
N LEU A 257 8.19 2.92 -18.20
CA LEU A 257 8.24 3.04 -19.66
C LEU A 257 6.90 3.49 -20.28
N SER A 258 5.83 3.63 -19.48
CA SER A 258 4.50 4.02 -19.95
C SER A 258 4.29 5.54 -19.91
N GLU A 259 3.60 6.07 -20.92
CA GLU A 259 3.28 7.50 -21.04
C GLU A 259 2.54 8.11 -19.82
N PRO A 260 1.58 7.42 -19.16
CA PRO A 260 0.93 8.00 -17.99
C PRO A 260 1.85 8.06 -16.76
N ALA A 261 3.02 7.41 -16.78
CA ALA A 261 4.00 7.52 -15.69
C ALA A 261 4.82 8.79 -15.87
N ILE A 262 5.18 9.13 -17.11
CA ILE A 262 5.80 10.41 -17.45
C ILE A 262 4.89 11.57 -17.01
N VAL A 263 3.57 11.46 -17.25
CA VAL A 263 2.60 12.47 -16.79
C VAL A 263 2.52 12.55 -15.26
N PHE A 264 2.47 11.41 -14.58
CA PHE A 264 2.43 11.38 -13.11
C PHE A 264 3.71 11.92 -12.49
N THR A 265 4.89 11.49 -12.94
CA THR A 265 6.20 11.97 -12.46
C THR A 265 6.33 13.48 -12.68
N ARG A 266 5.96 13.99 -13.86
CA ARG A 266 5.95 15.44 -14.12
C ARG A 266 4.96 16.21 -13.24
N ALA A 267 3.83 15.60 -12.87
CA ALA A 267 2.88 16.21 -11.94
C ALA A 267 3.35 16.14 -10.49
N TRP A 268 4.18 15.16 -10.15
CA TRP A 268 4.80 14.97 -8.83
C TRP A 268 6.00 15.91 -8.60
N GLU A 269 6.78 16.15 -9.65
CA GLU A 269 7.96 17.04 -9.65
C GLU A 269 7.59 18.53 -9.72
N ARG A 270 6.35 18.86 -10.09
CA ARG A 270 5.89 20.25 -10.10
C ARG A 270 5.48 20.70 -8.68
N PRO A 271 6.04 21.81 -8.17
CA PRO A 271 5.64 22.39 -6.89
C PRO A 271 4.18 22.86 -6.90
#